data_AF-A0A1R4F840-F1
#
_entry.id   AF-A0A1R4F840-F1
#
_cell.length_a   1.000
_cell.length_b   1.000
_cell.length_c   1.000
_cell.angle_alpha   90.00
_cell.angle_beta   90.00
_cell.angle_gamma   90.00
#
_symmetry.space_group_name_H-M   'P 1'
#
loop_
_entity.id
_entity.type
_entity.pdbx_description
1 polymer ?
#
loop_
_entity_poly.entity_id
_entity_poly.type
_entity_poly.pdbx_seq_one_letter_code
_entity_poly.pdbx_strand_id
1 'polypeptide(L)'
;MDGIELVIFDCDGVLVDSEVVSVELDRVILAEHGWELSTEEIVERFLGRSFGAVREALSAHLGEPLPESWEDEQFPRYLEAFDRELRAAGMRVLGFAGGLTPAPWLEEAGAEVFRDMRLLPELVHGRSS
;
A
#
# COMPACT_ATOMS: atom_id res chain seq x y z
N MET A 1 19.77 32.28 7.26
CA MET A 1 18.38 31.85 7.01
C MET A 1 18.46 30.35 7.01
N ASP A 2 17.97 29.71 8.06
CA ASP A 2 17.94 28.26 8.14
C ASP A 2 16.88 27.79 7.14
N GLY A 3 17.35 27.30 6.00
CA GLY A 3 16.52 26.76 4.94
C GLY A 3 16.07 25.35 5.29
N ILE A 4 15.05 24.85 4.60
CA ILE A 4 14.63 23.45 4.75
C ILE A 4 15.79 22.56 4.31
N GLU A 5 16.40 21.83 5.25
CA GLU A 5 17.55 20.96 5.01
C GLU A 5 17.15 19.56 4.52
N LEU A 6 15.90 19.15 4.75
CA LEU A 6 15.37 17.83 4.40
C LEU A 6 13.86 17.88 4.16
N VAL A 7 13.41 17.28 3.06
CA VAL A 7 12.00 17.01 2.74
C VAL A 7 11.85 15.51 2.56
N ILE A 8 10.93 14.90 3.31
CA ILE A 8 10.56 13.49 3.16
C ILE A 8 9.24 13.48 2.39
N PHE A 9 9.23 12.83 1.23
CA PHE A 9 8.03 12.58 0.45
C PHE A 9 7.44 11.24 0.88
N ASP A 10 6.12 11.22 1.03
CA ASP A 10 5.39 9.96 1.14
C ASP A 10 5.51 9.16 -0.17
N CYS A 11 5.33 7.85 -0.13
CA CYS A 11 5.28 7.03 -1.34
C CYS A 11 3.88 7.09 -1.98
N ASP A 12 2.84 6.93 -1.16
CA ASP A 12 1.47 6.75 -1.65
C ASP A 12 0.84 8.06 -2.11
N GLY A 13 0.37 8.09 -3.36
CA GLY A 13 -0.26 9.28 -3.97
C GLY A 13 0.70 10.46 -4.23
N VAL A 14 2.01 10.29 -4.00
CA VAL A 14 3.02 11.36 -4.16
C VAL A 14 4.15 10.94 -5.09
N LEU A 15 4.79 9.80 -4.86
CA LEU A 15 5.85 9.27 -5.73
C LEU A 15 5.36 8.11 -6.60
N VAL A 16 4.31 7.43 -6.15
CA VAL A 16 3.66 6.30 -6.83
C VAL A 16 2.19 6.64 -6.98
N ASP A 17 1.62 6.39 -8.16
CA ASP A 17 0.17 6.45 -8.37
C ASP A 17 -0.51 5.19 -7.80
N SER A 18 -0.28 4.95 -6.50
CA SER A 18 -0.83 3.81 -5.76
C SER A 18 -2.34 3.92 -5.57
N GLU A 19 -2.91 5.10 -5.81
CA GLU A 19 -4.36 5.34 -5.81
C GLU A 19 -5.05 4.54 -6.92
N VAL A 20 -4.52 4.58 -8.15
CA VAL A 20 -5.08 3.81 -9.27
C VAL A 20 -5.01 2.30 -9.01
N VAL A 21 -3.90 1.83 -8.45
CA VAL A 21 -3.71 0.41 -8.12
C VAL A 21 -4.68 -0.05 -7.05
N SER A 22 -4.84 0.76 -5.99
CA SER A 22 -5.76 0.46 -4.88
C SER A 22 -7.20 0.40 -5.35
N VAL A 23 -7.62 1.37 -6.17
CA VAL A 23 -8.98 1.44 -6.71
C VAL A 23 -9.31 0.23 -7.59
N GLU A 24 -8.39 -0.19 -8.46
CA GLU A 24 -8.63 -1.35 -9.30
C GLU A 24 -8.66 -2.65 -8.49
N LEU A 25 -7.82 -2.78 -7.47
CA LEU A 25 -7.81 -3.95 -6.60
C LEU A 25 -9.06 -4.02 -5.71
N ASP A 26 -9.48 -2.90 -5.13
CA ASP A 26 -10.76 -2.78 -4.41
C ASP A 26 -11.91 -3.23 -5.31
N ARG A 27 -11.94 -2.82 -6.58
CA ARG A 27 -12.97 -3.21 -7.55
C ARG A 27 -13.05 -4.73 -7.72
N VAL A 28 -11.90 -5.37 -7.88
CA VAL A 28 -11.82 -6.83 -8.05
C VAL A 28 -12.26 -7.54 -6.78
N ILE A 29 -11.72 -7.14 -5.62
CA ILE A 29 -12.03 -7.77 -4.33
C ILE A 29 -13.52 -7.63 -4.00
N LEU A 30 -14.11 -6.45 -4.19
CA LEU A 30 -15.53 -6.22 -3.92
C LEU A 30 -16.42 -7.03 -4.87
N ALA A 31 -16.07 -7.10 -6.16
CA ALA A 31 -16.81 -7.89 -7.14
C ALA A 31 -16.76 -9.40 -6.85
N GLU A 32 -15.64 -9.93 -6.34
CA GLU A 32 -15.51 -11.34 -5.90
C GLU A 32 -16.52 -11.69 -4.79
N HIS A 33 -16.97 -10.70 -4.02
CA HIS A 33 -17.99 -10.84 -2.98
C HIS A 33 -19.40 -10.43 -3.45
N GLY A 34 -19.59 -10.27 -4.75
CA GLY A 34 -20.88 -9.89 -5.36
C GLY A 34 -21.22 -8.41 -5.24
N TRP A 35 -20.30 -7.57 -4.75
CA TRP A 35 -20.50 -6.14 -4.66
C TRP A 35 -19.84 -5.44 -5.85
N GLU A 36 -20.56 -5.38 -6.97
CA GLU A 36 -20.11 -4.64 -8.15
C GLU A 36 -20.29 -3.13 -7.94
N LEU A 37 -19.19 -2.38 -8.02
CA LEU A 37 -19.14 -0.92 -7.96
C LEU A 37 -18.39 -0.38 -9.19
N SER A 38 -18.79 0.81 -9.64
CA SER A 38 -18.01 1.55 -10.63
C SER A 38 -16.71 2.07 -10.03
N THR A 39 -15.73 2.39 -10.88
CA THR A 39 -14.48 3.04 -10.45
C THR A 39 -14.76 4.34 -9.70
N GLU A 40 -15.71 5.16 -10.15
CA GLU A 40 -16.11 6.40 -9.49
C GLU A 40 -16.70 6.15 -8.10
N GLU A 41 -17.53 5.12 -7.95
CA GLU A 41 -18.09 4.75 -6.65
C GLU A 41 -17.02 4.27 -5.68
N ILE A 42 -16.02 3.53 -6.17
CA ILE A 42 -14.89 3.07 -5.36
C ILE A 42 -14.03 4.25 -4.94
N VAL A 43 -13.72 5.16 -5.87
CA VAL A 43 -12.99 6.38 -5.56
C VAL A 43 -13.70 7.19 -4.47
N GLU A 44 -15.01 7.41 -4.62
CA GLU A 44 -15.79 8.18 -3.64
C GLU A 44 -15.84 7.50 -2.26
N ARG A 45 -15.92 6.16 -2.23
CA ARG A 45 -16.13 5.39 -1.00
C ARG A 45 -14.85 5.02 -0.27
N PHE A 46 -13.77 4.75 -0.99
CA PHE A 46 -12.61 4.02 -0.46
C PHE A 46 -11.27 4.70 -0.71
N LEU A 47 -11.17 5.65 -1.66
CA LEU A 47 -9.90 6.33 -1.90
C LEU A 47 -9.37 7.01 -0.64
N GLY A 48 -8.10 6.78 -0.32
CA GLY A 48 -7.43 7.31 0.86
C GLY A 48 -7.90 6.73 2.20
N ARG A 49 -8.76 5.71 2.19
CA ARG A 49 -9.20 5.01 3.41
C ARG A 49 -8.31 3.82 3.72
N SER A 50 -8.33 3.41 4.98
CA SER A 50 -7.59 2.23 5.40
C SER A 50 -8.21 0.96 4.83
N PHE A 51 -7.38 -0.08 4.69
CA PHE A 51 -7.83 -1.39 4.27
C PHE A 51 -8.93 -1.97 5.17
N GLY A 52 -8.84 -1.73 6.49
CA GLY A 52 -9.89 -2.10 7.44
C GLY A 52 -11.24 -1.39 7.19
N ALA A 53 -11.25 -0.18 6.61
CA ALA A 53 -12.48 0.50 6.24
C ALA A 53 -13.18 -0.19 5.04
N VAL A 54 -12.42 -0.77 4.11
CA VAL A 54 -12.96 -1.58 3.02
C VAL A 54 -13.60 -2.85 3.59
N ARG A 55 -12.93 -3.55 4.52
CA ARG A 55 -13.49 -4.73 5.20
C ARG A 55 -14.78 -4.42 5.95
N GLU A 56 -14.81 -3.30 6.69
CA GLU A 56 -16.00 -2.88 7.44
C GLU A 56 -17.18 -2.62 6.50
N ALA A 57 -16.94 -1.87 5.41
CA ALA A 57 -17.97 -1.57 4.43
C ALA A 57 -18.49 -2.83 3.73
N LEU A 58 -17.60 -3.75 3.36
CA LEU A 58 -17.97 -5.01 2.73
C LEU A 58 -18.76 -5.91 3.69
N SER A 59 -18.35 -6.00 4.96
CA SER A 59 -19.12 -6.72 5.99
C SER A 59 -20.54 -6.14 6.16
N ALA A 60 -20.65 -4.81 6.15
CA ALA A 60 -21.95 -4.13 6.22
C ALA A 60 -22.82 -4.40 4.97
N HIS A 61 -22.21 -4.49 3.79
CA HIS A 61 -22.90 -4.83 2.54
C HIS A 61 -23.43 -6.27 2.54
N LEU A 62 -22.62 -7.22 3.00
CA LEU A 62 -22.98 -8.64 3.10
C LEU A 62 -24.01 -8.91 4.21
N GLY A 63 -24.08 -8.03 5.22
CA GLY A 63 -24.95 -8.19 6.39
C GLY A 63 -24.37 -9.16 7.44
N GLU A 64 -23.13 -9.58 7.27
CA GLU A 64 -22.40 -10.46 8.20
C GLU A 64 -20.91 -10.08 8.25
N PRO A 65 -20.23 -10.32 9.38
CA PRO A 65 -18.81 -10.00 9.49
C PRO A 65 -17.97 -10.91 8.60
N LEU A 66 -17.01 -10.31 7.87
CA LEU A 66 -15.96 -11.07 7.20
C LEU A 66 -15.06 -11.81 8.23
N PRO A 67 -14.44 -12.94 7.84
CA PRO A 67 -13.47 -13.65 8.68
C PRO A 67 -12.37 -12.71 9.19
N GLU A 68 -11.86 -12.95 10.40
CA GLU A 68 -10.74 -12.18 10.95
C GLU A 68 -9.47 -12.30 10.08
N SER A 69 -9.28 -13.44 9.41
CA SER A 69 -8.16 -13.67 8.49
C SER A 69 -8.29 -12.96 7.15
N TRP A 70 -9.45 -12.37 6.84
CA TRP A 70 -9.70 -11.80 5.51
C TRP A 70 -8.67 -10.73 5.15
N GLU A 71 -8.27 -9.89 6.10
CA GLU A 71 -7.28 -8.84 5.79
C GLU A 71 -5.92 -9.45 5.46
N ASP A 72 -5.48 -10.44 6.24
CA ASP A 72 -4.22 -11.16 6.02
C ASP A 72 -4.21 -11.93 4.69
N GLU A 73 -5.36 -12.38 4.22
CA GLU A 73 -5.52 -13.08 2.95
C GLU A 73 -5.48 -12.13 1.74
N GLN A 74 -5.99 -10.91 1.90
CA GLN A 74 -6.07 -9.93 0.79
C GLN A 74 -4.86 -8.99 0.72
N PHE A 75 -4.25 -8.63 1.85
CA PHE A 75 -3.14 -7.67 1.88
C PHE A 75 -1.94 -8.05 1.00
N PRO A 76 -1.54 -9.33 0.89
CA PRO A 76 -0.49 -9.75 -0.06
C PRO A 76 -0.79 -9.35 -1.51
N ARG A 77 -2.07 -9.33 -1.93
CA ARG A 77 -2.46 -8.90 -3.29
C ARG A 77 -2.19 -7.42 -3.52
N TYR A 78 -2.34 -6.56 -2.50
CA TYR A 78 -1.98 -5.14 -2.58
C TYR A 78 -0.48 -4.99 -2.75
N LEU A 79 0.31 -5.67 -1.92
CA LEU A 79 1.77 -5.63 -2.00
C LEU A 79 2.29 -6.10 -3.36
N GLU A 80 1.77 -7.22 -3.86
CA GLU A 80 2.12 -7.73 -5.19
C GLU A 80 1.74 -6.75 -6.31
N ALA A 81 0.58 -6.10 -6.19
CA ALA A 81 0.14 -5.11 -7.18
C ALA A 81 1.02 -3.86 -7.17
N PHE A 82 1.34 -3.33 -5.98
CA PHE A 82 2.22 -2.18 -5.84
C PHE A 82 3.64 -2.48 -6.29
N ASP A 83 4.20 -3.63 -5.89
CA ASP A 83 5.55 -4.02 -6.30
C ASP A 83 5.66 -4.14 -7.82
N ARG A 84 4.66 -4.76 -8.47
CA ARG A 84 4.64 -4.85 -9.94
C ARG A 84 4.69 -3.47 -10.60
N GLU A 85 3.89 -2.51 -10.16
CA GLU A 85 3.90 -1.16 -10.74
C GLU A 85 5.21 -0.42 -10.47
N LEU A 86 5.73 -0.52 -9.24
CA LEU A 86 7.00 0.07 -8.84
C LEU A 86 8.18 -0.46 -9.67
N ARG A 87 8.22 -1.78 -9.89
CA ARG A 87 9.23 -2.43 -10.73
C ARG A 87 9.06 -2.07 -12.19
N ALA A 88 7.82 -2.00 -12.70
CA ALA A 88 7.56 -1.60 -14.08
C ALA A 88 8.08 -0.18 -14.37
N ALA A 89 8.05 0.70 -13.37
CA ALA A 89 8.64 2.03 -13.45
C ALA A 89 10.17 2.06 -13.30
N GLY A 90 10.82 0.91 -13.07
CA GLY A 90 12.28 0.81 -12.91
C GLY A 90 12.81 1.39 -11.59
N MET A 91 11.94 1.56 -10.59
CA MET A 91 12.30 2.19 -9.32
C MET A 91 12.94 1.18 -8.35
N ARG A 92 13.90 1.65 -7.55
CA ARG A 92 14.38 0.92 -6.38
C ARG A 92 13.42 1.17 -5.22
N VAL A 93 12.95 0.10 -4.57
CA VAL A 93 11.95 0.16 -3.49
C VAL A 93 12.66 -0.01 -2.14
N LEU A 94 12.46 0.94 -1.22
CA LEU A 94 12.94 0.87 0.16
C LEU A 94 11.74 0.64 1.09
N GLY A 95 11.76 -0.42 1.90
CA GLY A 95 10.65 -0.79 2.79
C GLY A 95 10.95 -0.48 4.25
N PHE A 96 10.15 0.37 4.91
CA PHE A 96 10.33 0.64 6.34
C PHE A 96 9.58 -0.37 7.21
N ALA A 97 10.30 -1.25 7.90
CA ALA A 97 9.73 -2.27 8.79
C ALA A 97 9.75 -1.88 10.28
N GLY A 98 9.69 -0.58 10.60
CA GLY A 98 9.60 -0.09 11.98
C GLY A 98 8.17 0.20 12.47
N GLY A 99 7.16 -0.05 11.63
CA GLY A 99 5.74 0.20 11.92
C GLY A 99 4.91 -1.07 12.02
N LEU A 100 3.64 -0.98 11.61
CA LEU A 100 2.67 -2.09 11.65
C LEU A 100 2.92 -3.15 10.57
N THR A 101 3.69 -2.81 9.53
CA THR A 101 3.94 -3.71 8.40
C THR A 101 5.07 -4.69 8.72
N PRO A 102 4.82 -6.01 8.68
CA PRO A 102 5.85 -7.02 8.90
C PRO A 102 6.97 -6.94 7.86
N ALA A 103 8.23 -7.02 8.31
CA ALA A 103 9.39 -7.06 7.41
C ALA A 103 9.31 -8.15 6.33
N PRO A 104 8.89 -9.40 6.61
CA PRO A 104 8.86 -10.45 5.61
C PRO A 104 7.99 -10.12 4.39
N TRP A 105 6.90 -9.39 4.60
CA TRP A 105 6.00 -8.97 3.53
C TRP A 105 6.68 -7.98 2.56
N LEU A 106 7.48 -7.05 3.11
CA LEU A 106 8.26 -6.10 2.32
C LEU A 106 9.43 -6.79 1.59
N GLU A 107 10.06 -7.78 2.23
CA GLU A 107 11.14 -8.57 1.64
C GLU A 107 10.65 -9.46 0.49
N GLU A 108 9.47 -10.08 0.63
CA GLU A 108 8.85 -10.91 -0.41
C GLU A 108 8.39 -10.08 -1.61
N ALA A 109 7.89 -8.87 -1.35
CA ALA A 109 7.70 -7.83 -2.38
C ALA A 109 9.05 -7.32 -2.94
N GLY A 110 10.19 -7.79 -2.46
CA GLY A 110 11.52 -7.46 -2.96
C GLY A 110 11.92 -6.00 -2.76
N ALA A 111 11.45 -5.37 -1.69
CA ALA A 111 11.95 -4.10 -1.19
C ALA A 111 13.25 -4.29 -0.40
N GLU A 112 14.12 -3.29 -0.42
CA GLU A 112 15.27 -3.20 0.48
C GLU A 112 14.78 -2.72 1.85
N VAL A 113 14.64 -3.65 2.79
CA VAL A 113 14.02 -3.37 4.08
C VAL A 113 14.99 -2.70 5.05
N PHE A 114 14.54 -1.62 5.68
CA PHE A 114 15.26 -0.91 6.73
C PHE A 114 14.33 -0.65 7.93
N ARG A 115 14.92 -0.43 9.11
CA ARG A 115 14.16 -0.31 10.39
C ARG A 115 14.42 1.01 11.12
N ASP A 116 15.30 1.85 10.60
CA ASP A 116 15.67 3.13 11.21
C ASP A 116 15.61 4.24 10.15
N MET A 117 14.70 5.19 10.33
CA MET A 117 14.53 6.33 9.42
C MET A 117 15.79 7.18 9.25
N ARG A 118 16.74 7.11 10.19
CA ARG A 118 18.03 7.81 10.08
C ARG A 118 18.92 7.24 8.98
N LEU A 119 18.67 6.02 8.51
CA LEU A 119 19.42 5.39 7.41
C LEU A 119 18.91 5.81 6.03
N LEU A 120 17.68 6.32 5.94
CA LEU A 120 17.03 6.64 4.67
C LEU A 120 17.85 7.60 3.77
N PRO A 121 18.50 8.67 4.29
CA PRO A 121 19.33 9.53 3.46
C PRO A 121 20.46 8.77 2.74
N GLU A 122 21.15 7.84 3.41
CA GLU A 122 22.24 7.09 2.78
C GLU A 122 21.73 6.07 1.78
N LEU A 123 20.61 5.40 2.13
CA LEU A 123 19.95 4.42 1.27
C LEU A 123 19.51 5.06 -0.05
N VAL A 124 18.87 6.24 -0.02
CA VAL A 124 18.41 6.94 -1.25
C VAL A 124 19.57 7.29 -2.18
N HIS A 125 20.75 7.62 -1.65
CA HIS A 125 21.93 7.97 -2.45
C HIS A 125 22.71 6.76 -2.99
N GLY A 126 22.29 5.53 -2.69
CA GLY A 126 22.97 4.31 -3.14
C GLY A 126 24.37 4.13 -2.51
N ARG A 127 24.63 4.80 -1.39
CA ARG A 127 25.89 4.66 -0.64
C ARG A 127 25.72 3.56 0.39
N SER A 128 26.01 2.31 0.01
CA SER A 128 26.24 1.24 0.98
C SER A 128 27.50 1.57 1.78
N SER A 129 27.41 1.55 3.11
CA SER A 129 28.59 1.39 3.98
C SER A 129 29.03 -0.07 4.02
#